data_AF-A0A022J4I2-F1
#
_entry.id   AF-A0A022J4I2-F1
#
_cell.length_a   1.000
_cell.length_b   1.000
_cell.length_c   1.000
_cell.angle_alpha   90.00
_cell.angle_beta   90.00
_cell.angle_gamma   90.00
#
_symmetry.space_group_name_H-M   'P 1'
#
loop_
_entity.id
_entity.type
_entity.pdbx_description
1 polymer ?
#
loop_
_entity_poly.entity_id
_entity_poly.type
_entity_poly.pdbx_seq_one_letter_code
_entity_poly.pdbx_strand_id
1 'polypeptide(L)'
;MVNSRTFSGGHAALGAAQYASRAQLDYKGTVAVAPASNLGGILVDGEVQVANAPIDIKIATYAQLDTYTALVTAGIRNTQPAFNYLQVFTSQVSSIAAQAETICSGPLGQAFGAGMTKYATDHNGTLDGYTRTQPNFMAVPLVKTFLEKDSQPLQAKVTTPIIIYQGVADSTVPKLATDLLISNATAVGTKINSYVTGNWDHGTVMSSNVDNIVGNVQTLLSAQ
;
A
#
# COMPACT_ATOMS: atom_id res chain seq x y z
N MET A 1 -7.26 21.07 11.54
CA MET A 1 -7.57 19.90 10.66
C MET A 1 -6.88 18.66 11.21
N VAL A 2 -7.59 17.54 11.25
CA VAL A 2 -7.04 16.20 11.52
C VAL A 2 -7.32 15.33 10.30
N ASN A 3 -6.35 14.56 9.82
CA ASN A 3 -6.53 13.64 8.70
C ASN A 3 -6.64 12.20 9.23
N SER A 4 -7.73 11.51 8.90
CA SER A 4 -7.95 10.10 9.23
C SER A 4 -8.48 9.36 8.01
N ARG A 5 -7.74 8.34 7.56
CA ARG A 5 -8.12 7.49 6.42
C ARG A 5 -7.45 6.12 6.55
N THR A 6 -7.97 5.13 5.82
CA THR A 6 -7.48 3.74 5.82
C THR A 6 -6.59 3.44 4.63
N PHE A 7 -5.63 2.51 4.79
CA PHE A 7 -4.87 1.90 3.69
C PHE A 7 -3.99 2.91 2.93
N SER A 8 -4.20 3.07 1.63
CA SER A 8 -3.62 4.16 0.82
C SER A 8 -4.00 5.54 1.38
N GLY A 9 -5.16 5.64 2.04
CA GLY A 9 -5.56 6.81 2.80
C GLY A 9 -4.75 6.98 4.08
N GLY A 10 -4.40 5.92 4.80
CA GLY A 10 -3.51 5.99 5.97
C GLY A 10 -2.12 6.50 5.56
N HIS A 11 -1.61 5.98 4.44
CA HIS A 11 -0.41 6.50 3.78
C HIS A 11 -0.55 7.99 3.43
N ALA A 12 -1.63 8.37 2.75
CA ALA A 12 -1.90 9.77 2.38
C ALA A 12 -2.07 10.70 3.60
N ALA A 13 -2.61 10.19 4.71
CA ALA A 13 -2.76 10.95 5.95
C ALA A 13 -1.39 11.29 6.55
N LEU A 14 -0.46 10.33 6.54
CA LEU A 14 0.91 10.56 6.99
C LEU A 14 1.69 11.47 6.02
N GLY A 15 1.47 11.33 4.71
CA GLY A 15 2.00 12.28 3.71
C GLY A 15 1.50 13.71 3.95
N ALA A 16 0.19 13.89 4.20
CA ALA A 16 -0.38 15.18 4.53
C ALA A 16 0.23 15.77 5.81
N ALA A 17 0.49 14.94 6.84
CA ALA A 17 1.17 15.37 8.06
C ALA A 17 2.57 15.94 7.78
N GLN A 18 3.33 15.27 6.93
CA GLN A 18 4.67 15.73 6.52
C GLN A 18 4.65 17.08 5.79
N TYR A 19 3.62 17.34 4.99
CA TYR A 19 3.49 18.55 4.19
C TYR A 19 2.58 19.62 4.81
N ALA A 20 2.02 19.39 5.99
CA ALA A 20 1.02 20.26 6.62
C ALA A 20 1.52 21.70 6.81
N SER A 21 2.79 21.88 7.19
CA SER A 21 3.41 23.20 7.37
C SER A 21 3.44 24.04 6.09
N ARG A 22 3.45 23.40 4.91
CA ARG A 22 3.41 24.08 3.60
C ARG A 22 2.02 24.59 3.25
N ALA A 23 0.98 24.02 3.84
CA ALA A 23 -0.41 24.33 3.54
C ALA A 23 -0.99 25.47 4.39
N GLN A 24 -0.22 26.04 5.34
CA GLN A 24 -0.68 27.05 6.31
C GLN A 24 -1.96 26.63 7.07
N LEU A 25 -2.16 25.32 7.24
CA LEU A 25 -3.30 24.78 7.98
C LEU A 25 -2.95 24.63 9.46
N ASP A 26 -3.91 24.92 10.34
CA ASP A 26 -3.82 24.55 11.76
C ASP A 26 -3.98 23.02 11.91
N TYR A 27 -2.90 22.29 11.60
CA TYR A 27 -2.87 20.84 11.60
C TYR A 27 -2.69 20.30 13.02
N LYS A 28 -3.66 19.50 13.49
CA LYS A 28 -3.72 19.06 14.89
C LYS A 28 -3.17 17.66 15.12
N GLY A 29 -2.98 16.89 14.06
CA GLY A 29 -2.43 15.54 14.14
C GLY A 29 -3.03 14.58 13.13
N THR A 30 -2.61 13.32 13.21
CA THR A 30 -2.93 12.27 12.24
C THR A 30 -3.35 11.00 12.94
N VAL A 31 -4.39 10.34 12.41
CA VAL A 31 -4.74 8.95 12.76
C VAL A 31 -4.66 8.11 11.49
N ALA A 32 -3.66 7.25 11.38
CA ALA A 32 -3.45 6.39 10.22
C ALA A 32 -3.81 4.94 10.54
N VAL A 33 -4.51 4.26 9.63
CA VAL A 33 -4.92 2.86 9.79
C VAL A 33 -4.34 2.02 8.67
N ALA A 34 -3.60 0.97 9.02
CA ALA A 34 -2.87 0.08 8.10
C ALA A 34 -2.14 0.86 6.98
N PRO A 35 -1.22 1.78 7.32
CA PRO A 35 -0.60 2.66 6.34
C PRO A 35 0.24 1.85 5.34
N ALA A 36 -0.19 1.82 4.08
CA ALA A 36 0.55 1.19 2.99
C ALA A 36 1.90 1.89 2.80
N SER A 37 2.94 1.35 3.44
CA SER A 37 4.30 1.85 3.49
C SER A 37 5.26 0.73 3.14
N ASN A 38 6.51 1.05 2.79
CA ASN A 38 7.50 0.04 2.41
C ASN A 38 7.00 -0.91 1.29
N LEU A 39 6.28 -0.37 0.31
CA LEU A 39 5.58 -1.13 -0.72
C LEU A 39 6.49 -2.09 -1.50
N GLY A 40 7.75 -1.71 -1.76
CA GLY A 40 8.71 -2.61 -2.39
C GLY A 40 8.97 -3.89 -1.59
N GLY A 41 9.03 -3.78 -0.26
CA GLY A 41 9.15 -4.95 0.63
C GLY A 41 7.88 -5.81 0.60
N ILE A 42 6.70 -5.17 0.66
CA ILE A 42 5.41 -5.89 0.58
C ILE A 42 5.30 -6.70 -0.72
N LEU A 43 5.75 -6.12 -1.85
CA LEU A 43 5.75 -6.82 -3.13
C LEU A 43 6.65 -8.06 -3.09
N VAL A 44 7.89 -7.93 -2.61
CA VAL A 44 8.85 -9.06 -2.51
C VAL A 44 8.34 -10.13 -1.54
N ASP A 45 7.92 -9.73 -0.35
CA ASP A 45 7.50 -10.66 0.70
C ASP A 45 6.22 -11.41 0.29
N GLY A 46 5.30 -10.73 -0.40
CA GLY A 46 4.09 -11.34 -0.94
C GLY A 46 4.39 -12.43 -1.98
N GLU A 47 5.37 -12.21 -2.87
CA GLU A 47 5.81 -13.23 -3.84
C GLU A 47 6.38 -14.47 -3.14
N VAL A 48 7.23 -14.25 -2.13
CA VAL A 48 7.87 -15.32 -1.34
C VAL A 48 6.84 -16.11 -0.54
N GLN A 49 5.86 -15.43 0.06
CA GLN A 49 4.84 -16.04 0.92
C GLN A 49 4.04 -17.11 0.19
N VAL A 50 3.72 -16.91 -1.09
CA VAL A 50 2.84 -17.81 -1.85
C VAL A 50 3.54 -18.76 -2.80
N ALA A 51 4.88 -18.78 -2.83
CA ALA A 51 5.66 -19.64 -3.72
C ALA A 51 5.20 -21.11 -3.67
N ASN A 52 4.91 -21.62 -2.47
CA ASN A 52 4.45 -23.00 -2.21
C ASN A 52 2.98 -23.08 -1.72
N ALA A 53 2.21 -22.00 -1.85
CA ALA A 53 0.82 -21.99 -1.40
C ALA A 53 -0.11 -22.72 -2.40
N PRO A 54 -1.28 -23.20 -1.94
CA PRO A 54 -2.35 -23.67 -2.81
C PRO A 54 -2.69 -22.65 -3.93
N ILE A 55 -3.13 -23.16 -5.09
CA ILE A 55 -3.32 -22.35 -6.30
C ILE A 55 -4.30 -21.19 -6.11
N ASP A 56 -5.35 -21.38 -5.33
CA ASP A 56 -6.36 -20.37 -4.99
C ASP A 56 -5.76 -19.22 -4.16
N ILE A 57 -4.95 -19.55 -3.16
CA ILE A 57 -4.21 -18.57 -2.35
C ILE A 57 -3.19 -17.83 -3.20
N LYS A 58 -2.46 -18.56 -4.05
CA LYS A 58 -1.46 -17.99 -4.97
C LYS A 58 -2.10 -16.99 -5.94
N ILE A 59 -3.22 -17.33 -6.57
CA ILE A 59 -3.97 -16.44 -7.47
C ILE A 59 -4.46 -15.20 -6.71
N ALA A 60 -5.06 -15.37 -5.53
CA ALA A 60 -5.59 -14.26 -4.75
C ALA A 60 -4.49 -13.25 -4.37
N THR A 61 -3.34 -13.74 -3.88
CA THR A 61 -2.21 -12.88 -3.53
C THR A 61 -1.59 -12.22 -4.76
N TYR A 62 -1.30 -12.97 -5.83
CA TYR A 62 -0.74 -12.39 -7.05
C TYR A 62 -1.63 -11.35 -7.69
N ALA A 63 -2.95 -11.57 -7.72
CA ALA A 63 -3.89 -10.58 -8.23
C ALA A 63 -3.85 -9.29 -7.41
N GLN A 64 -3.73 -9.40 -6.08
CA GLN A 64 -3.58 -8.24 -5.21
C GLN A 64 -2.26 -7.49 -5.46
N LEU A 65 -1.13 -8.20 -5.54
CA LEU A 65 0.18 -7.61 -5.81
C LEU A 65 0.22 -6.91 -7.18
N ASP A 66 -0.34 -7.53 -8.21
CA ASP A 66 -0.43 -6.94 -9.55
C ASP A 66 -1.34 -5.72 -9.60
N THR A 67 -2.45 -5.75 -8.85
CA THR A 67 -3.35 -4.60 -8.73
C THR A 67 -2.62 -3.39 -8.16
N TYR A 68 -1.88 -3.55 -7.06
CA TYR A 68 -1.10 -2.45 -6.49
C TYR A 68 0.03 -2.00 -7.40
N THR A 69 0.74 -2.94 -8.03
CA THR A 69 1.81 -2.63 -8.99
C THR A 69 1.27 -1.85 -10.20
N ALA A 70 0.07 -2.17 -10.68
CA ALA A 70 -0.59 -1.49 -11.78
C ALA A 70 -1.05 -0.08 -11.40
N LEU A 71 -1.59 0.09 -10.18
CA LEU A 71 -1.96 1.40 -9.64
C LEU A 71 -0.73 2.30 -9.40
N VAL A 72 0.39 1.73 -8.94
CA VAL A 72 1.67 2.46 -8.87
C VAL A 72 2.12 2.90 -10.26
N THR A 73 2.06 2.00 -11.24
CA THR A 73 2.43 2.31 -12.63
C THR A 73 1.56 3.43 -13.21
N ALA A 74 0.24 3.39 -12.97
CA ALA A 74 -0.68 4.47 -13.32
C ALA A 74 -0.31 5.80 -12.63
N GLY A 75 0.00 5.75 -11.34
CA GLY A 75 0.42 6.90 -10.54
C GLY A 75 1.70 7.55 -11.07
N ILE A 76 2.70 6.76 -11.44
CA ILE A 76 3.92 7.26 -12.10
C ILE A 76 3.58 7.93 -13.43
N ARG A 77 2.72 7.29 -14.24
CA ARG A 77 2.30 7.81 -15.56
C ARG A 77 1.56 9.15 -15.50
N ASN A 78 0.88 9.47 -14.40
CA ASN A 78 0.27 10.79 -14.21
C ASN A 78 1.29 11.95 -14.28
N THR A 79 2.53 11.71 -13.87
CA THR A 79 3.61 12.72 -13.94
C THR A 79 4.62 12.44 -15.05
N GLN A 80 4.70 11.19 -15.52
CA GLN A 80 5.59 10.71 -16.57
C GLN A 80 4.80 9.95 -17.65
N PRO A 81 4.02 10.62 -18.51
CA PRO A 81 3.10 9.96 -19.45
C PRO A 81 3.75 9.00 -20.45
N ALA A 82 5.05 9.16 -20.69
CA ALA A 82 5.85 8.29 -21.56
C ALA A 82 6.24 6.95 -20.90
N PHE A 83 6.09 6.80 -19.58
CA PHE A 83 6.44 5.58 -18.86
C PHE A 83 5.52 4.42 -19.26
N ASN A 84 6.04 3.32 -19.77
CA ASN A 84 5.22 2.27 -20.38
C ASN A 84 4.96 1.11 -19.40
N TYR A 85 3.73 0.59 -19.36
CA TYR A 85 3.37 -0.61 -18.61
C TYR A 85 4.25 -1.82 -18.93
N LEU A 86 4.77 -1.93 -20.17
CA LEU A 86 5.69 -3.01 -20.56
C LEU A 86 7.06 -2.96 -19.87
N GLN A 87 7.41 -1.84 -19.22
CA GLN A 87 8.60 -1.75 -18.37
C GLN A 87 8.40 -2.43 -17.01
N VAL A 88 7.15 -2.69 -16.62
CA VAL A 88 6.75 -3.25 -15.32
C VAL A 88 6.12 -4.62 -15.48
N PHE A 89 5.23 -4.76 -16.45
CA PHE A 89 4.46 -5.96 -16.74
C PHE A 89 4.93 -6.60 -18.04
N THR A 90 4.79 -7.91 -18.13
CA THR A 90 4.98 -8.62 -19.40
C THR A 90 3.83 -8.32 -20.36
N SER A 91 4.01 -8.63 -21.64
CA SER A 91 2.94 -8.50 -22.63
C SER A 91 1.69 -9.31 -22.28
N GLN A 92 1.83 -10.39 -21.52
CA GLN A 92 0.75 -11.28 -21.11
C GLN A 92 -0.30 -10.59 -20.23
N VAL A 93 0.10 -9.64 -19.37
CA VAL A 93 -0.81 -8.98 -18.42
C VAL A 93 -0.81 -7.45 -18.52
N SER A 94 0.07 -6.86 -19.34
CA SER A 94 0.18 -5.39 -19.48
C SER A 94 -1.12 -4.69 -19.86
N SER A 95 -1.98 -5.33 -20.67
CA SER A 95 -3.28 -4.77 -21.06
C SER A 95 -4.29 -4.76 -19.90
N ILE A 96 -4.20 -5.73 -18.98
CA ILE A 96 -4.98 -5.74 -17.73
C ILE A 96 -4.45 -4.64 -16.82
N ALA A 97 -3.13 -4.53 -16.68
CA ALA A 97 -2.49 -3.50 -15.85
C ALA A 97 -2.85 -2.07 -16.30
N ALA A 98 -2.92 -1.81 -17.60
CA ALA A 98 -3.31 -0.52 -18.16
C ALA A 98 -4.74 -0.10 -17.78
N GLN A 99 -5.61 -1.04 -17.41
CA GLN A 99 -6.97 -0.72 -16.95
C GLN A 99 -6.95 0.09 -15.65
N ALA A 100 -5.85 0.08 -14.88
CA ALA A 100 -5.68 0.88 -13.67
C ALA A 100 -5.90 2.40 -13.88
N GLU A 101 -5.79 2.89 -15.11
CA GLU A 101 -6.10 4.29 -15.45
C GLU A 101 -7.62 4.57 -15.55
N THR A 102 -8.46 3.54 -15.60
CA THR A 102 -9.90 3.65 -15.91
C THR A 102 -10.81 2.93 -14.92
N ILE A 103 -10.33 1.93 -14.20
CA ILE A 103 -11.13 1.15 -13.24
C ILE A 103 -10.49 1.15 -11.84
N CYS A 104 -11.35 1.03 -10.83
CA CYS A 104 -10.91 0.97 -9.43
C CYS A 104 -10.20 -0.35 -9.09
N SER A 105 -9.53 -0.37 -7.94
CA SER A 105 -8.75 -1.52 -7.45
C SER A 105 -9.53 -2.84 -7.39
N GLY A 106 -10.79 -2.82 -6.95
CA GLY A 106 -11.64 -4.01 -6.84
C GLY A 106 -11.84 -4.71 -8.20
N PRO A 107 -12.45 -4.02 -9.19
CA PRO A 107 -12.57 -4.55 -10.56
C PRO A 107 -11.22 -4.92 -11.20
N LEU A 108 -10.16 -4.15 -10.95
CA LEU A 108 -8.82 -4.44 -11.47
C LEU A 108 -8.26 -5.77 -10.93
N GLY A 109 -8.38 -6.00 -9.62
CA GLY A 109 -7.95 -7.25 -8.99
C GLY A 109 -8.76 -8.45 -9.48
N GLN A 110 -10.07 -8.26 -9.73
CA GLN A 110 -10.89 -9.29 -10.35
C GLN A 110 -10.41 -9.62 -11.77
N ALA A 111 -10.00 -8.62 -12.57
CA ALA A 111 -9.48 -8.84 -13.91
C ALA A 111 -8.16 -9.63 -13.91
N PHE A 112 -7.22 -9.28 -13.01
CA PHE A 112 -5.98 -10.04 -12.83
C PHE A 112 -6.24 -11.47 -12.37
N GLY A 113 -7.10 -11.63 -11.35
CA GLY A 113 -7.47 -12.95 -10.83
C GLY A 113 -8.15 -13.82 -11.88
N ALA A 114 -9.06 -13.26 -12.67
CA ALA A 114 -9.72 -13.98 -13.76
C ALA A 114 -8.73 -14.44 -14.84
N GLY A 115 -7.75 -13.62 -15.20
CA GLY A 115 -6.68 -13.99 -16.14
C GLY A 115 -5.84 -15.17 -15.63
N MET A 116 -5.44 -15.14 -14.36
CA MET A 116 -4.69 -16.22 -13.73
C MET A 116 -5.52 -17.50 -13.58
N THR A 117 -6.77 -17.40 -13.13
CA THR A 117 -7.68 -18.54 -13.01
C THR A 117 -7.91 -19.21 -14.36
N LYS A 118 -8.13 -18.41 -15.42
CA LYS A 118 -8.25 -18.93 -16.78
C LYS A 118 -7.00 -19.69 -17.20
N TYR A 119 -5.83 -19.08 -17.01
CA TYR A 119 -4.57 -19.75 -17.36
C TYR A 119 -4.39 -21.07 -16.60
N ALA A 120 -4.58 -21.07 -15.29
CA ALA A 120 -4.45 -22.26 -14.47
C ALA A 120 -5.43 -23.37 -14.88
N THR A 121 -6.68 -23.00 -15.23
CA THR A 121 -7.67 -23.96 -15.76
C THR A 121 -7.18 -24.60 -17.05
N ASP A 122 -6.58 -23.81 -17.94
CA ASP A 122 -6.06 -24.28 -19.23
C ASP A 122 -4.71 -25.03 -19.09
N HIS A 123 -4.05 -24.96 -17.92
CA HIS A 123 -2.69 -25.49 -17.68
C HIS A 123 -2.62 -26.34 -16.40
N ASN A 124 -3.51 -27.33 -16.27
CA ASN A 124 -3.44 -28.37 -15.21
C ASN A 124 -3.38 -27.83 -13.77
N GLY A 125 -3.97 -26.67 -13.50
CA GLY A 125 -3.99 -26.06 -12.17
C GLY A 125 -2.67 -25.40 -11.75
N THR A 126 -1.76 -25.10 -12.67
CA THR A 126 -0.50 -24.36 -12.39
C THR A 126 -0.48 -22.97 -13.03
N LEU A 127 0.34 -22.08 -12.47
CA LEU A 127 0.71 -20.79 -13.07
C LEU A 127 2.12 -20.83 -13.69
N ASP A 128 2.72 -22.00 -13.82
CA ASP A 128 4.02 -22.14 -14.48
C ASP A 128 3.94 -21.63 -15.92
N GLY A 129 4.77 -20.65 -16.27
CA GLY A 129 4.72 -19.97 -17.57
C GLY A 129 3.77 -18.77 -17.63
N TYR A 130 2.98 -18.49 -16.58
CA TYR A 130 2.22 -17.25 -16.45
C TYR A 130 3.11 -16.12 -15.94
N THR A 131 3.74 -15.40 -16.87
CA THR A 131 4.64 -14.30 -16.53
C THR A 131 3.85 -13.02 -16.27
N ARG A 132 4.01 -12.40 -15.10
CA ARG A 132 3.22 -11.22 -14.69
C ARG A 132 4.03 -9.94 -14.80
N THR A 133 5.13 -9.85 -14.06
CA THR A 133 6.01 -8.68 -14.05
C THR A 133 7.31 -8.95 -14.81
N GLN A 134 7.94 -7.87 -15.29
CA GLN A 134 9.27 -7.94 -15.86
C GLN A 134 10.29 -8.30 -14.75
N PRO A 135 11.31 -9.13 -15.05
CA PRO A 135 12.39 -9.35 -14.11
C PRO A 135 13.01 -8.02 -13.67
N ASN A 136 13.22 -7.85 -12.37
CA ASN A 136 13.83 -6.64 -11.78
C ASN A 136 13.09 -5.33 -12.09
N PHE A 137 11.78 -5.33 -12.36
CA PHE A 137 11.03 -4.10 -12.63
C PHE A 137 11.16 -3.04 -11.52
N MET A 138 11.35 -3.47 -10.26
CA MET A 138 11.57 -2.56 -9.12
C MET A 138 12.87 -1.76 -9.22
N ALA A 139 13.83 -2.20 -10.04
CA ALA A 139 15.07 -1.49 -10.30
C ALA A 139 14.94 -0.43 -11.42
N VAL A 140 13.80 -0.41 -12.15
CA VAL A 140 13.53 0.63 -13.15
C VAL A 140 13.55 2.00 -12.48
N PRO A 141 14.31 3.00 -12.96
CA PRO A 141 14.59 4.22 -12.20
C PRO A 141 13.38 4.95 -11.64
N LEU A 142 12.30 5.07 -12.42
CA LEU A 142 11.06 5.70 -11.98
C LEU A 142 10.33 4.88 -10.92
N VAL A 143 10.30 3.54 -11.08
CA VAL A 143 9.70 2.63 -10.09
C VAL A 143 10.49 2.65 -8.80
N LYS A 144 11.82 2.55 -8.89
CA LYS A 144 12.73 2.60 -7.74
C LYS A 144 12.56 3.91 -6.97
N THR A 145 12.57 5.04 -7.67
CA THR A 145 12.39 6.36 -7.05
C THR A 145 11.04 6.45 -6.35
N PHE A 146 9.98 5.96 -6.99
CA PHE A 146 8.66 5.93 -6.38
C PHE A 146 8.65 5.05 -5.11
N LEU A 147 9.14 3.81 -5.18
CA LEU A 147 9.12 2.87 -4.07
C LEU A 147 9.98 3.30 -2.89
N GLU A 148 11.17 3.85 -3.14
CA GLU A 148 12.12 4.22 -2.09
C GLU A 148 11.91 5.63 -1.54
N LYS A 149 11.34 6.53 -2.35
CA LYS A 149 11.21 7.95 -2.02
C LYS A 149 9.78 8.43 -2.15
N ASP A 150 9.21 8.51 -3.34
CA ASP A 150 7.98 9.30 -3.52
C ASP A 150 6.77 8.72 -2.77
N SER A 151 6.75 7.41 -2.54
CA SER A 151 5.71 6.68 -1.83
C SER A 151 6.02 6.39 -0.36
N GLN A 152 7.10 6.93 0.22
CA GLN A 152 7.40 6.73 1.64
C GLN A 152 6.92 7.95 2.46
N PRO A 153 5.97 7.79 3.40
CA PRO A 153 5.60 8.89 4.27
C PRO A 153 6.61 9.03 5.41
N LEU A 154 6.57 10.18 6.11
CA LEU A 154 7.39 10.47 7.31
C LEU A 154 8.92 10.42 7.09
N GLN A 155 9.39 10.75 5.89
CA GLN A 155 10.81 10.95 5.58
C GLN A 155 11.40 12.23 6.19
N ALA A 156 10.55 13.16 6.64
CA ALA A 156 10.95 14.35 7.37
C ALA A 156 10.28 14.40 8.74
N LYS A 157 10.90 15.11 9.69
CA LYS A 157 10.37 15.27 11.05
C LYS A 157 8.96 15.89 11.03
N VAL A 158 8.01 15.18 11.63
CA VAL A 158 6.67 15.68 11.93
C VAL A 158 6.55 15.93 13.43
N THR A 159 6.08 17.12 13.81
CA THR A 159 5.97 17.54 15.22
C THR A 159 4.55 17.42 15.77
N THR A 160 3.54 17.37 14.91
CA THR A 160 2.14 17.17 15.30
C THR A 160 1.90 15.71 15.68
N PRO A 161 0.97 15.42 16.61
CA PRO A 161 0.72 14.05 17.05
C PRO A 161 0.37 13.06 15.93
N ILE A 162 0.87 11.83 16.04
CA ILE A 162 0.58 10.72 15.12
C ILE A 162 0.11 9.50 15.92
N ILE A 163 -1.02 8.93 15.52
CA ILE A 163 -1.56 7.66 16.02
C ILE A 163 -1.64 6.69 14.85
N ILE A 164 -1.16 5.45 15.03
CA ILE A 164 -1.17 4.41 14.01
C ILE A 164 -1.92 3.19 14.53
N TYR A 165 -2.85 2.66 13.73
CA TYR A 165 -3.52 1.38 13.95
C TYR A 165 -3.01 0.33 12.96
N GLN A 166 -2.67 -0.86 13.46
CA GLN A 166 -2.18 -1.96 12.62
C GLN A 166 -2.71 -3.32 13.10
N GLY A 167 -3.24 -4.10 12.18
CA GLY A 167 -3.61 -5.50 12.43
C GLY A 167 -2.38 -6.40 12.43
N VAL A 168 -2.29 -7.31 13.42
CA VAL A 168 -1.24 -8.36 13.44
C VAL A 168 -1.51 -9.44 12.40
N ALA A 169 -2.79 -9.69 12.08
CA ALA A 169 -3.22 -10.65 11.06
C ALA A 169 -3.45 -9.99 9.69
N ASP A 170 -2.99 -8.74 9.51
CA ASP A 170 -3.09 -8.02 8.25
C ASP A 170 -2.15 -8.64 7.20
N SER A 171 -2.73 -9.33 6.23
CA SER A 171 -2.01 -9.95 5.11
C SER A 171 -1.80 -9.02 3.91
N THR A 172 -2.41 -7.84 3.90
CA THR A 172 -2.33 -6.88 2.79
C THR A 172 -1.27 -5.81 3.04
N VAL A 173 -1.21 -5.30 4.27
CA VAL A 173 -0.12 -4.46 4.78
C VAL A 173 0.44 -5.14 6.03
N PRO A 174 1.44 -6.03 5.88
CA PRO A 174 2.02 -6.75 6.99
C PRO A 174 2.53 -5.80 8.08
N LYS A 175 2.33 -6.17 9.36
CA LYS A 175 2.77 -5.37 10.51
C LYS A 175 4.23 -4.95 10.41
N LEU A 176 5.11 -5.81 9.89
CA LEU A 176 6.53 -5.51 9.72
C LEU A 176 6.77 -4.28 8.84
N ALA A 177 5.96 -4.06 7.80
CA ALA A 177 6.04 -2.87 6.96
C ALA A 177 5.74 -1.60 7.78
N THR A 178 4.74 -1.65 8.65
CA THR A 178 4.40 -0.53 9.55
C THR A 178 5.46 -0.35 10.64
N ASP A 179 6.06 -1.42 11.16
CA ASP A 179 7.16 -1.35 12.13
C ASP A 179 8.39 -0.65 11.52
N LEU A 180 8.75 -0.97 10.27
CA LEU A 180 9.82 -0.30 9.54
C LEU A 180 9.52 1.18 9.30
N LEU A 181 8.28 1.53 8.94
CA LEU A 181 7.84 2.92 8.82
C LEU A 181 8.04 3.69 10.13
N ILE A 182 7.62 3.12 11.27
CA ILE A 182 7.76 3.74 12.59
C ILE A 182 9.23 3.92 12.96
N SER A 183 10.07 2.91 12.69
CA SER A 183 11.51 2.96 12.92
C SER A 183 12.15 4.11 12.13
N ASN A 184 11.88 4.19 10.82
CA ASN A 184 12.41 5.23 9.94
C ASN A 184 11.95 6.64 10.36
N ALA A 185 10.65 6.79 10.70
CA ALA A 185 10.10 8.05 11.18
C ALA A 185 10.78 8.51 12.49
N THR A 186 11.02 7.57 13.41
CA THR A 186 11.68 7.85 14.69
C THR A 186 13.14 8.27 14.49
N ALA A 187 13.84 7.66 13.53
CA ALA A 187 15.23 8.00 13.20
C ALA A 187 15.38 9.46 12.71
N VAL A 188 14.36 10.01 12.03
CA VAL A 188 14.33 11.43 11.62
C VAL A 188 13.71 12.35 12.68
N GLY A 189 13.44 11.83 13.88
CA GLY A 189 12.97 12.59 15.04
C GLY A 189 11.46 12.82 15.10
N THR A 190 10.66 12.11 14.30
CA THR A 190 9.19 12.10 14.42
C THR A 190 8.79 11.25 15.63
N LYS A 191 7.85 11.75 16.44
CA LYS A 191 7.28 10.98 17.55
C LYS A 191 5.97 10.32 17.11
N ILE A 192 5.89 9.00 17.26
CA ILE A 192 4.63 8.26 17.15
C ILE A 192 3.99 8.22 18.53
N ASN A 193 2.86 8.90 18.70
CA ASN A 193 2.21 9.09 20.01
C ASN A 193 1.50 7.82 20.48
N SER A 194 0.96 7.03 19.56
CA SER A 194 0.33 5.75 19.87
C SER A 194 0.46 4.81 18.69
N TYR A 195 0.79 3.55 18.98
CA TYR A 195 0.81 2.45 18.02
C TYR A 195 -0.09 1.34 18.55
N VAL A 196 -1.30 1.27 17.99
CA VAL A 196 -2.36 0.38 18.43
C VAL A 196 -2.37 -0.88 17.58
N THR A 197 -2.17 -2.02 18.23
CA THR A 197 -2.13 -3.33 17.57
C THR A 197 -3.13 -4.29 18.16
N GLY A 198 -3.70 -5.15 17.34
CA GLY A 198 -4.62 -6.21 17.76
C GLY A 198 -4.65 -7.35 16.75
N ASN A 199 -5.33 -8.45 17.08
CA ASN A 199 -5.53 -9.58 16.18
C ASN A 199 -6.62 -9.26 15.14
N TRP A 200 -6.32 -8.28 14.28
CA TRP A 200 -7.16 -7.82 13.20
C TRP A 200 -6.49 -8.11 11.86
N ASP A 201 -7.30 -8.42 10.86
CA ASP A 201 -6.92 -8.40 9.46
C ASP A 201 -7.00 -6.95 8.90
N HIS A 202 -6.71 -6.82 7.61
CA HIS A 202 -6.72 -5.54 6.90
C HIS A 202 -8.06 -4.81 6.98
N GLY A 203 -9.19 -5.51 6.86
CA GLY A 203 -10.51 -4.91 6.99
C GLY A 203 -10.90 -4.64 8.45
N THR A 204 -10.64 -5.61 9.31
CA THR A 204 -11.11 -5.56 10.70
C THR A 204 -10.35 -4.58 11.58
N VAL A 205 -9.12 -4.19 11.21
CA VAL A 205 -8.40 -3.12 11.93
C VAL A 205 -9.16 -1.80 11.85
N MET A 206 -9.87 -1.54 10.74
CA MET A 206 -10.76 -0.39 10.64
C MET A 206 -12.10 -0.66 11.31
N SER A 207 -12.83 -1.69 10.88
CA SER A 207 -14.23 -1.88 11.29
C SER A 207 -14.38 -2.12 12.80
N SER A 208 -13.36 -2.69 13.45
CA SER A 208 -13.38 -2.97 14.89
C SER A 208 -12.92 -1.78 15.75
N ASN A 209 -12.37 -0.73 15.14
CA ASN A 209 -11.78 0.41 15.86
C ASN A 209 -12.42 1.75 15.50
N VAL A 210 -13.53 1.78 14.76
CA VAL A 210 -14.18 3.01 14.29
C VAL A 210 -14.39 4.01 15.43
N ASP A 211 -14.97 3.58 16.55
CA ASP A 211 -15.25 4.44 17.69
C ASP A 211 -13.97 4.98 18.33
N ASN A 212 -12.94 4.14 18.47
CA ASN A 212 -11.64 4.56 19.00
C ASN A 212 -10.97 5.60 18.08
N ILE A 213 -11.01 5.36 16.76
CA ILE A 213 -10.46 6.26 15.75
C ILE A 213 -11.16 7.62 15.82
N VAL A 214 -12.50 7.64 15.88
CA VAL A 214 -13.29 8.88 16.02
C VAL A 214 -12.94 9.59 17.34
N GLY A 215 -12.86 8.86 18.45
CA GLY A 215 -12.49 9.41 19.75
C GLY A 215 -11.08 10.02 19.75
N ASN A 216 -10.12 9.38 19.07
CA ASN A 216 -8.78 9.93 18.91
C ASN A 216 -8.78 11.20 18.06
N VAL A 217 -9.53 11.24 16.96
CA VAL A 217 -9.68 12.45 16.15
C VAL A 217 -10.26 13.59 16.99
N GLN A 218 -11.30 13.34 17.79
CA GLN A 218 -11.89 14.34 18.69
C GLN A 218 -10.90 14.83 19.75
N THR A 219 -10.11 13.92 20.32
CA THR A 219 -9.07 14.27 21.30
C THR A 219 -8.01 15.19 20.69
N LEU A 220 -7.56 14.89 19.46
CA LEU A 220 -6.59 15.72 18.75
C LEU A 220 -7.14 17.12 18.41
N LEU A 221 -8.44 17.22 18.08
CA LEU A 221 -9.07 18.52 17.82
C LEU A 221 -9.25 19.35 19.09
N SER A 222 -9.49 18.70 20.23
CA SER A 222 -9.78 19.35 21.52
C SER A 222 -8.53 19.71 22.32
N ALA A 223 -7.35 19.19 21.95
CA ALA A 223 -6.08 19.54 22.58
C ALA A 223 -5.66 20.97 22.20
N GLN A 224 -6.17 21.95 22.95
CA GLN A 224 -5.72 23.34 22.99
C GLN A 224 -5.36 23.72 24.43
#